data_AF-A0AAV4AWC1-F1
#
_entry.id   AF-A0AAV4AWC1-F1
#
_cell.length_a   1.000
_cell.length_b   1.000
_cell.length_c   1.000
_cell.angle_alpha   90.00
_cell.angle_beta   90.00
_cell.angle_gamma   90.00
#
_symmetry.space_group_name_H-M   'P 1'
#
loop_
_entity.id
_entity.type
_entity.pdbx_description
1 polymer ?
#
loop_
_entity_poly.entity_id
_entity_poly.type
_entity_poly.pdbx_seq_one_letter_code
_entity_poly.pdbx_strand_id
1 'polypeptide(L)'
;MAITLSLSTIMIDTSQRSSHLGGATDTRSLHKDSWPVKMATTNATNVIIADFPKKVKCVDDTCTWAGSIEAAFFQTYRWLDLCARNGITLNPKKFQFAEDTVEFAGMTVTTTNIKPNTKFLNSILHFPTPTDISGARALFGLVNKGVYAFAMA
;
A
#
# COMPACT_ATOMS: atom_id res chain seq x y z
N MET A 1 -7.77 17.21 -13.29
CA MET A 1 -6.95 17.39 -12.09
C MET A 1 -7.82 17.21 -10.86
N ALA A 2 -7.69 16.06 -10.18
CA ALA A 2 -7.79 15.91 -8.73
C ALA A 2 -7.73 14.40 -8.37
N ILE A 3 -6.50 13.92 -8.14
CA ILE A 3 -6.12 13.24 -6.90
C ILE A 3 -6.21 11.70 -6.76
N THR A 4 -5.10 11.22 -6.22
CA THR A 4 -4.76 9.96 -5.61
C THR A 4 -5.33 9.64 -4.24
N LEU A 5 -5.78 8.39 -4.05
CA LEU A 5 -5.99 7.77 -2.75
C LEU A 5 -4.72 7.10 -2.27
N SER A 6 -4.09 7.50 -1.16
CA SER A 6 -3.14 6.62 -0.46
C SER A 6 -3.87 5.78 0.60
N LEU A 7 -3.73 4.47 0.51
CA LEU A 7 -4.44 3.49 1.31
C LEU A 7 -3.45 2.46 1.83
N SER A 8 -3.15 2.48 3.13
CA SER A 8 -2.49 1.33 3.76
C SER A 8 -3.52 0.25 4.07
N THR A 9 -3.42 -0.85 3.36
CA THR A 9 -4.16 -2.08 3.61
C THR A 9 -3.59 -2.76 4.85
N ILE A 10 -4.44 -3.14 5.80
CA ILE A 10 -4.08 -4.00 6.92
C ILE A 10 -5.11 -5.14 6.95
N MET A 11 -4.70 -6.37 6.69
CA MET A 11 -5.58 -7.55 6.72
C MET A 11 -5.32 -8.40 7.96
N ILE A 12 -6.35 -8.64 8.80
CA ILE A 12 -6.50 -9.79 9.72
C ILE A 12 -8.03 -9.96 9.90
N ASP A 13 -8.70 -11.07 9.58
CA ASP A 13 -8.72 -12.35 10.29
C ASP A 13 -9.37 -13.43 9.39
N THR A 14 -8.71 -14.57 9.21
CA THR A 14 -9.21 -15.73 8.44
C THR A 14 -10.33 -16.51 9.14
N SER A 15 -10.72 -16.14 10.36
CA SER A 15 -11.74 -16.86 11.15
C SER A 15 -13.18 -16.72 10.61
N GLN A 16 -13.49 -15.68 9.81
CA GLN A 16 -14.88 -15.37 9.42
C GLN A 16 -15.34 -16.03 8.11
N ARG A 17 -14.53 -16.89 7.47
CA ARG A 17 -14.86 -17.47 6.14
C ARG A 17 -15.55 -18.85 6.19
N SER A 18 -15.95 -19.36 7.35
CA SER A 18 -16.49 -20.74 7.45
C SER A 18 -18.00 -20.89 7.22
N SER A 19 -18.80 -19.82 7.07
CA SER A 19 -20.27 -19.99 7.07
C SER A 19 -20.99 -19.86 5.73
N HIS A 20 -20.36 -19.37 4.65
CA HIS A 20 -21.06 -19.16 3.37
C HIS A 20 -20.16 -19.48 2.16
N LEU A 21 -20.10 -20.75 1.76
CA LEU A 21 -19.63 -21.14 0.42
C LEU A 21 -20.61 -22.15 -0.18
N GLY A 22 -21.54 -21.64 -0.97
CA GLY A 22 -22.25 -22.37 -2.01
C GLY A 22 -21.88 -21.80 -3.37
N GLY A 23 -21.10 -22.55 -4.14
CA GLY A 23 -21.05 -22.52 -5.61
C GLY A 23 -20.35 -21.34 -6.29
N ALA A 24 -19.08 -21.52 -6.69
CA ALA A 24 -18.58 -21.20 -8.03
C ALA A 24 -17.13 -21.70 -8.18
N THR A 25 -16.95 -22.56 -9.18
CA THR A 25 -15.75 -23.26 -9.62
C THR A 25 -14.79 -22.35 -10.39
N ASP A 26 -13.53 -22.26 -9.96
CA ASP A 26 -12.31 -22.50 -10.75
C ASP A 26 -11.09 -22.09 -9.91
N THR A 27 -10.38 -23.09 -9.38
CA THR A 27 -9.19 -22.91 -8.56
C THR A 27 -7.95 -23.28 -9.38
N ARG A 28 -7.27 -22.27 -9.94
CA ARG A 28 -5.80 -22.33 -9.96
C ARG A 28 -5.35 -22.48 -8.50
N SER A 29 -5.08 -23.71 -8.12
CA SER A 29 -4.72 -24.19 -6.80
C SER A 29 -3.34 -23.69 -6.41
N LEU A 30 -3.25 -22.39 -6.16
CA LEU A 30 -2.17 -21.85 -5.37
C LEU A 30 -2.40 -22.34 -3.94
N HIS A 31 -1.52 -23.24 -3.50
CA HIS A 31 -1.51 -23.86 -2.18
C HIS A 31 -1.22 -22.77 -1.12
N LYS A 32 -2.27 -22.00 -0.76
CA LYS A 32 -2.24 -20.83 0.13
C LYS A 32 -1.63 -21.14 1.50
N ASP A 33 -1.68 -22.41 1.91
CA ASP A 33 -1.26 -22.91 3.22
C ASP A 33 0.27 -22.98 3.38
N SER A 34 1.02 -22.85 2.27
CA SER A 34 2.49 -22.92 2.26
C SER A 34 3.18 -21.55 2.32
N TRP A 35 2.40 -20.47 2.32
CA TRP A 35 2.93 -19.13 2.15
C TRP A 35 3.18 -18.49 3.51
N PRO A 36 4.34 -17.86 3.75
CA PRO A 36 4.52 -17.06 4.95
C PRO A 36 3.40 -15.99 4.98
N VAL A 37 2.73 -15.85 6.11
CA VAL A 37 1.46 -15.10 6.27
C VAL A 37 1.48 -13.73 5.57
N LYS A 38 2.62 -13.02 5.60
CA LYS A 38 2.80 -11.74 4.90
C LYS A 38 2.73 -11.83 3.37
N MET A 39 3.37 -12.84 2.77
CA MET A 39 3.36 -13.06 1.31
C MET A 39 1.97 -13.50 0.82
N ALA A 40 1.24 -14.24 1.65
CA ALA A 40 -0.11 -14.68 1.32
C ALA A 40 -1.08 -13.50 1.16
N THR A 41 -0.97 -12.52 2.05
CA THR A 41 -1.82 -11.33 2.08
C THR A 41 -1.59 -10.42 0.89
N THR A 42 -0.33 -10.12 0.55
CA THR A 42 -0.01 -9.25 -0.60
C THR A 42 -0.46 -9.90 -1.90
N ASN A 43 -0.25 -11.21 -2.07
CA ASN A 43 -0.66 -11.93 -3.28
C ASN A 43 -2.19 -12.02 -3.40
N ALA A 44 -2.91 -12.35 -2.31
CA ALA A 44 -4.36 -12.41 -2.32
C ALA A 44 -4.99 -11.05 -2.67
N THR A 45 -4.50 -9.98 -2.04
CA THR A 45 -4.96 -8.62 -2.34
C THR A 45 -4.60 -8.20 -3.77
N ASN A 46 -3.43 -8.56 -4.30
CA ASN A 46 -3.04 -8.30 -5.70
C ASN A 46 -4.03 -8.91 -6.70
N VAL A 47 -4.47 -10.14 -6.47
CA VAL A 47 -5.45 -10.82 -7.32
C VAL A 47 -6.79 -10.10 -7.28
N ILE A 48 -7.28 -9.75 -6.09
CA ILE A 48 -8.58 -9.08 -5.90
C ILE A 48 -8.62 -7.72 -6.61
N ILE A 49 -7.53 -6.96 -6.53
CA ILE A 49 -7.49 -5.61 -7.09
C ILE A 49 -7.01 -5.58 -8.54
N ALA A 50 -6.63 -6.72 -9.13
CA ALA A 50 -5.87 -6.79 -10.39
C ALA A 50 -6.48 -5.91 -11.49
N ASP A 51 -7.80 -6.00 -11.68
CA ASP A 51 -8.52 -5.30 -12.75
C ASP A 51 -8.97 -3.88 -12.38
N PHE A 52 -8.71 -3.44 -11.15
CA PHE A 52 -9.09 -2.09 -10.73
C PHE A 52 -8.26 -1.02 -11.47
N PRO A 53 -8.89 -0.07 -12.18
CA PRO A 53 -8.17 0.83 -13.07
C PRO A 53 -7.41 1.93 -12.30
N LYS A 54 -6.37 2.48 -12.95
CA LYS A 54 -5.64 3.69 -12.49
C LYS A 54 -5.21 3.61 -11.04
N LYS A 55 -4.40 2.59 -10.76
CA LYS A 55 -3.81 2.32 -9.45
C LYS A 55 -2.34 1.94 -9.59
N VAL A 56 -1.60 2.17 -8.52
CA VAL A 56 -0.31 1.57 -8.22
C VAL A 56 -0.37 1.04 -6.80
N LYS A 57 0.31 -0.08 -6.54
CA LYS A 57 0.38 -0.68 -5.21
C LYS A 57 1.82 -1.02 -4.87
N CYS A 58 2.20 -0.74 -3.64
CA CYS A 58 3.48 -1.11 -3.06
C CYS A 58 3.21 -1.83 -1.72
N VAL A 59 3.30 -3.16 -1.73
CA VAL A 59 3.04 -4.03 -0.57
C VAL A 59 1.66 -3.76 0.04
N ASP A 60 1.57 -2.95 1.09
CA ASP A 60 0.33 -2.61 1.78
C ASP A 60 -0.27 -1.28 1.32
N ASP A 61 0.55 -0.39 0.74
CA ASP A 61 0.11 0.93 0.29
C ASP A 61 -0.44 0.86 -1.13
N THR A 62 -1.61 1.46 -1.37
CA THR A 62 -2.20 1.63 -2.71
C THR A 62 -2.42 3.10 -2.99
N CYS A 63 -2.06 3.54 -4.20
CA CYS A 63 -2.22 4.87 -4.75
C CYS A 63 -3.14 4.82 -6.00
N THR A 64 -4.31 5.46 -6.00
CA THR A 64 -5.14 5.62 -7.23
C THR A 64 -4.93 6.97 -7.88
N TRP A 65 -5.62 7.36 -8.96
CA TRP A 65 -5.68 8.76 -9.42
C TRP A 65 -6.86 9.01 -10.36
N ALA A 66 -7.41 10.23 -10.30
CA ALA A 66 -8.55 10.64 -11.10
C ALA A 66 -8.40 12.03 -11.74
N GLY A 67 -9.20 12.25 -12.79
CA GLY A 67 -9.22 13.49 -13.57
C GLY A 67 -10.11 14.59 -12.98
N SER A 68 -10.98 14.28 -12.02
CA SER A 68 -11.86 15.23 -11.34
C SER A 68 -12.22 14.68 -9.96
N ILE A 69 -12.66 15.54 -9.05
CA ILE A 69 -13.12 15.13 -7.71
C ILE A 69 -14.31 14.17 -7.79
N GLU A 70 -15.20 14.35 -8.75
CA GLU A 70 -16.33 13.44 -9.00
C GLU A 70 -15.83 12.04 -9.41
N ALA A 71 -14.88 11.98 -10.35
CA ALA A 71 -14.27 10.72 -10.74
C ALA A 71 -13.50 10.07 -9.58
N ALA A 72 -12.81 10.87 -8.75
CA ALA A 72 -12.13 10.41 -7.55
C ALA A 72 -13.11 9.80 -6.54
N PHE A 73 -14.26 10.45 -6.32
CA PHE A 73 -15.32 9.97 -5.44
C PHE A 73 -15.86 8.60 -5.89
N PHE A 74 -16.28 8.47 -7.15
CA PHE A 74 -16.79 7.19 -7.65
C PHE A 74 -15.72 6.10 -7.68
N GLN A 75 -14.48 6.44 -8.00
CA GLN A 75 -13.37 5.49 -7.93
C GLN A 75 -13.13 5.03 -6.48
N THR A 76 -13.14 5.96 -5.52
CA THR A 76 -13.01 5.66 -4.09
C THR A 76 -14.12 4.73 -3.61
N TYR A 77 -15.37 5.04 -3.95
CA TYR A 77 -16.52 4.20 -3.60
C TYR A 77 -16.33 2.77 -4.11
N ARG A 78 -15.98 2.60 -5.40
CA ARG A 78 -15.72 1.27 -5.98
C ARG A 78 -14.55 0.55 -5.30
N TRP A 79 -13.52 1.29 -4.89
CA TRP A 79 -12.38 0.72 -4.17
C TRP A 79 -12.79 0.20 -2.80
N LEU A 80 -13.50 1.01 -2.02
CA LEU A 80 -13.98 0.65 -0.69
C LEU A 80 -14.94 -0.54 -0.75
N ASP A 81 -15.86 -0.54 -1.72
CA ASP A 81 -16.81 -1.63 -1.97
C ASP A 81 -16.11 -2.94 -2.36
N LEU A 82 -15.12 -2.88 -3.27
CA LEU A 82 -14.28 -4.03 -3.63
C LEU A 82 -13.55 -4.58 -2.41
N CYS A 83 -12.95 -3.71 -1.60
CA CYS A 83 -12.24 -4.11 -0.39
C CYS A 83 -13.19 -4.77 0.62
N ALA A 84 -14.32 -4.13 0.92
CA ALA A 84 -15.31 -4.62 1.87
C ALA A 84 -15.85 -6.01 1.49
N ARG A 85 -16.20 -6.22 0.22
CA ARG A 85 -16.71 -7.52 -0.28
C ARG A 85 -15.69 -8.66 -0.21
N ASN A 86 -14.40 -8.33 -0.21
CA ASN A 86 -13.32 -9.31 -0.15
C ASN A 86 -12.64 -9.38 1.22
N GLY A 87 -13.23 -8.76 2.24
CA GLY A 87 -12.72 -8.77 3.61
C GLY A 87 -11.44 -7.96 3.81
N ILE A 88 -11.10 -7.05 2.90
CA ILE A 88 -9.92 -6.19 2.97
C ILE A 88 -10.20 -5.01 3.90
N THR A 89 -9.50 -4.96 5.03
CA THR A 89 -9.56 -3.84 5.96
C THR A 89 -8.55 -2.74 5.58
N LEU A 90 -9.01 -1.49 5.64
CA LEU A 90 -8.24 -0.30 5.28
C LEU A 90 -8.01 0.52 6.55
N ASN A 91 -6.83 1.12 6.68
CA ASN A 91 -6.51 1.97 7.84
C ASN A 91 -7.11 3.37 7.67
N PRO A 92 -8.15 3.77 8.45
CA PRO A 92 -8.80 5.07 8.28
C PRO A 92 -7.86 6.25 8.58
N LYS A 93 -6.90 6.06 9.48
CA LYS A 93 -5.94 7.13 9.87
C LYS A 93 -4.97 7.48 8.75
N LYS A 94 -4.77 6.58 7.80
CA LYS A 94 -3.86 6.77 6.67
C LYS A 94 -4.59 7.06 5.37
N PHE A 95 -5.92 7.05 5.39
CA PHE A 95 -6.73 7.32 4.23
C PHE A 95 -6.64 8.79 3.84
N GLN A 96 -6.20 9.06 2.61
CA GLN A 96 -6.14 10.40 2.04
C GLN A 96 -7.07 10.44 0.83
N PHE A 97 -8.08 11.30 0.84
CA PHE A 97 -9.06 11.42 -0.23
C PHE A 97 -8.98 12.80 -0.85
N ALA A 98 -8.84 12.87 -2.18
CA ALA A 98 -8.93 14.12 -2.91
C ALA A 98 -8.01 15.28 -2.39
N GLU A 99 -6.81 14.94 -1.87
CA GLU A 99 -5.55 15.72 -1.75
C GLU A 99 -4.55 15.76 -2.94
N ASP A 100 -4.13 16.95 -3.40
CA ASP A 100 -3.15 17.11 -4.51
C ASP A 100 -1.74 16.62 -4.18
N THR A 101 -1.47 16.41 -2.90
CA THR A 101 -0.21 15.88 -2.36
C THR A 101 -0.54 14.74 -1.39
N VAL A 102 0.05 13.58 -1.62
CA VAL A 102 -0.21 12.38 -0.83
C VAL A 102 1.07 11.70 -0.37
N GLU A 103 0.97 10.93 0.70
CA GLU A 103 2.07 10.09 1.21
C GLU A 103 1.89 8.66 0.72
N PHE A 104 2.80 8.18 -0.13
CA PHE A 104 2.75 6.84 -0.71
C PHE A 104 4.12 6.15 -0.62
N ALA A 105 4.18 4.96 -0.01
CA ALA A 105 5.39 4.14 0.09
C ALA A 105 6.62 4.88 0.68
N GLY A 106 6.41 5.84 1.59
CA GLY A 106 7.48 6.66 2.18
C GLY A 106 7.91 7.87 1.33
N MET A 107 7.21 8.12 0.23
CA MET A 107 7.40 9.27 -0.64
C MET A 107 6.21 10.22 -0.53
N THR A 108 6.49 11.52 -0.65
CA THR A 108 5.49 12.54 -0.92
C THR A 108 5.30 12.62 -2.44
N VAL A 109 4.10 12.29 -2.92
CA VAL A 109 3.73 12.29 -4.34
C VAL A 109 2.80 13.48 -4.58
N THR A 110 3.14 14.30 -5.56
CA THR A 110 2.28 15.37 -6.08
C THR A 110 1.89 15.07 -7.52
N THR A 111 1.06 15.92 -8.12
CA THR A 111 0.69 15.82 -9.54
C THR A 111 1.87 15.88 -10.50
N THR A 112 3.00 16.46 -10.09
CA THR A 112 4.14 16.75 -10.96
C THR A 112 5.46 16.18 -10.47
N ASN A 113 5.56 15.83 -9.19
CA ASN A 113 6.83 15.46 -8.58
C ASN A 113 6.66 14.32 -7.58
N ILE A 114 7.73 13.54 -7.40
CA ILE A 114 7.85 12.52 -6.37
C ILE A 114 9.08 12.88 -5.54
N LYS A 115 8.93 12.98 -4.22
CA LYS A 115 10.01 13.37 -3.30
C LYS A 115 10.04 12.48 -2.06
N PRO A 116 11.20 12.22 -1.44
CA PRO A 116 11.23 11.53 -0.15
C PRO A 116 10.47 12.36 0.89
N ASN A 117 9.72 11.70 1.77
CA ASN A 117 8.95 12.43 2.78
C ASN A 117 9.85 13.01 3.89
N THR A 118 9.34 14.03 4.58
CA THR A 118 10.10 14.73 5.64
C THR A 118 10.50 13.79 6.77
N LYS A 119 9.69 12.76 7.07
CA LYS A 119 10.01 11.76 8.10
C LYS A 119 11.23 10.92 7.70
N PHE A 120 11.33 10.54 6.43
CA PHE A 120 12.46 9.81 5.88
C PHE A 120 13.72 10.67 5.90
N LEU A 121 13.62 11.94 5.44
CA LEU A 121 14.73 12.90 5.50
C LEU A 121 15.21 13.13 6.94
N ASN A 122 14.28 13.32 7.88
CA ASN A 122 14.61 13.49 9.30
C ASN A 122 15.28 12.25 9.88
N SER A 123 14.91 11.05 9.44
CA SER A 123 15.53 9.80 9.88
C SER A 123 16.99 9.70 9.43
N ILE A 124 17.35 10.30 8.28
CA ILE A 124 18.73 10.41 7.80
C ILE A 124 19.48 11.47 8.60
N LEU A 125 18.91 12.68 8.70
CA LEU A 125 19.58 13.83 9.33
C LEU A 125 19.88 13.61 10.82
N HIS A 126 18.99 12.91 11.52
CA HIS A 126 19.11 12.67 12.96
C HIS A 126 19.52 11.23 13.28
N PHE A 127 20.07 10.51 12.31
CA PHE A 127 20.52 9.15 12.55
C PHE A 127 21.69 9.16 13.57
N PRO A 128 21.60 8.42 14.68
CA PRO A 128 22.67 8.42 15.67
C PRO A 128 23.93 7.76 15.12
N THR A 129 25.11 8.29 15.46
CA THR A 129 26.39 7.66 15.09
C THR A 129 26.43 6.22 15.61
N PRO A 130 26.59 5.21 14.74
CA PRO A 130 26.66 3.82 15.17
C PRO A 130 27.82 3.59 16.14
N THR A 131 27.55 3.03 17.31
CA THR A 131 28.57 2.61 18.28
C THR A 131 28.73 1.09 18.37
N ASP A 132 27.80 0.34 17.78
CA ASP A 132 27.77 -1.11 17.79
C ASP A 132 27.36 -1.71 16.42
N ILE A 133 27.44 -3.04 16.32
CA ILE A 133 27.08 -3.78 15.10
C ILE A 133 25.59 -3.59 14.75
N SER A 134 24.71 -3.43 15.75
CA SER A 134 23.28 -3.22 15.54
C SER A 134 23.01 -1.86 14.90
N GLY A 135 23.65 -0.80 15.40
CA GLY A 135 23.59 0.55 14.83
C GLY A 135 24.15 0.60 13.42
N ALA A 136 25.25 -0.13 13.15
CA ALA A 136 25.82 -0.20 11.80
C ALA A 136 24.83 -0.86 10.83
N ARG A 137 24.19 -1.98 11.22
CA ARG A 137 23.14 -2.63 10.42
C ARG A 137 21.92 -1.74 10.20
N ALA A 138 21.51 -0.99 11.22
CA ALA A 138 20.41 -0.04 11.12
C ALA A 138 20.72 1.09 10.11
N LEU A 139 21.96 1.60 10.09
CA LEU A 139 22.41 2.60 9.13
C LEU A 139 22.35 2.06 7.70
N PHE A 140 22.89 0.86 7.45
CA PHE A 140 22.80 0.22 6.13
C PHE A 140 21.34 -0.01 5.70
N GLY A 141 20.47 -0.41 6.63
CA GLY A 141 19.04 -0.54 6.37
C GLY A 141 18.38 0.78 5.97
N LEU A 142 18.77 1.89 6.60
CA LEU A 142 18.28 3.22 6.25
C LEU A 142 18.77 3.69 4.88
N VAL A 143 20.07 3.53 4.59
CA VAL A 143 20.67 3.88 3.30
C VAL A 143 19.99 3.10 2.17
N ASN A 144 19.76 1.80 2.35
CA ASN A 144 19.10 0.98 1.34
C ASN A 144 17.68 1.46 1.03
N LYS A 145 16.93 1.94 2.04
CA LYS A 145 15.61 2.56 1.80
C LYS A 145 15.73 3.85 1.00
N GLY A 146 16.78 4.63 1.21
CA GLY A 146 17.03 5.89 0.49
C GLY A 146 17.38 5.69 -0.97
N VAL A 147 18.16 4.67 -1.31
CA VAL A 147 18.56 4.38 -2.69
C VAL A 147 17.34 4.26 -3.62
N TYR A 148 16.27 3.59 -3.17
CA TYR A 148 15.02 3.49 -3.96
C TYR A 148 14.35 4.84 -4.21
N ALA A 149 14.42 5.76 -3.25
CA ALA A 149 13.83 7.09 -3.39
C ALA A 149 14.58 7.96 -4.40
N PHE A 150 15.91 7.79 -4.52
CA PHE A 150 16.77 8.54 -5.44
C PHE A 150 16.93 7.90 -6.82
N ALA A 151 16.82 6.58 -6.94
CA ALA A 151 16.91 5.88 -8.23
C ALA A 151 15.68 6.11 -9.14
N MET A 152 14.59 6.63 -8.57
CA MET A 152 13.34 6.92 -9.29
C MET A 152 13.20 8.42 -9.67
N ALA A 153 14.21 9.23 -9.34
CA ALA A 153 14.31 10.65 -9.69
C ALA A 153 15.20 10.84 -10.93
#